data_AF-A0A437QWU0-F1
#
_entry.id   AF-A0A437QWU0-F1
#
_cell.length_a   1.000
_cell.length_b   1.000
_cell.length_c   1.000
_cell.angle_alpha   90.00
_cell.angle_beta   90.00
_cell.angle_gamma   90.00
#
_symmetry.space_group_name_H-M   'P 1'
#
loop_
_entity.id
_entity.type
_entity.pdbx_description
1 polymer ?
#
loop_
_entity_poly.entity_id
_entity_poly.type
_entity_poly.pdbx_seq_one_letter_code
_entity_poly.pdbx_strand_id
1 'polypeptide(L)'
;MRACPTEQLPHPGRSFQSWFGKKMPSGRSRDWARRPGILFRLGACCWPPGVGPNGGGQTEGSMDSVTQFALGSVIGVATLGRRIGPRKAAITGGLVATLPDMDVFLPSQDAITDFVSHRGFSHSLIVHTIVAPVLGLGIGKLFEGLRTAPRWQTIGAVWLMLTTHALLDAFTVYGTKLLWPLTDYPFGLGSVFIIDPLYTIPLAVVTLWALFQGEWGKRIGRAASVGLVLSSMYLGWTVLAQQLMKEKIAGILEKQAIAAEKLLVTPMPFNTVLWKGIAIDGDRYVNVYSSLLDGPEARDIHPHARQLSLGDSLPDPAPAEAVARFSKGFYAYGFGKVGNREGDGDILVRDLRMGATPNYVFTFKLAESKGGAVRQAVPVKLKRIVEDGALEWLWVRVFDEGATRSETSLHHAYTAQTGAEENNAGQ
;
A
#
# COMPACT_ATOMS: atom_id res chain seq x y z
N MET A 1 39.56 -13.40 -56.68
CA MET A 1 38.50 -12.58 -57.29
C MET A 1 38.01 -11.56 -56.27
N ARG A 2 38.31 -10.28 -56.54
CA ARG A 2 37.73 -8.99 -56.10
C ARG A 2 37.40 -8.74 -54.60
N ALA A 3 38.40 -8.11 -53.96
CA ALA A 3 38.42 -6.90 -53.10
C ALA A 3 37.15 -6.26 -52.49
N CYS A 4 37.34 -5.82 -51.23
CA CYS A 4 36.64 -4.77 -50.46
C CYS A 4 36.83 -3.37 -51.11
N PRO A 5 36.06 -2.29 -50.77
CA PRO A 5 36.32 -1.54 -49.53
C PRO A 5 35.11 -0.82 -48.87
N THR A 6 35.41 -0.34 -47.66
CA THR A 6 34.77 0.64 -46.75
C THR A 6 34.47 2.04 -47.32
N GLU A 7 33.42 2.72 -46.82
CA GLU A 7 33.23 4.19 -46.77
C GLU A 7 32.23 4.52 -45.63
N GLN A 8 32.61 5.20 -44.53
CA GLN A 8 32.78 6.65 -44.28
C GLN A 8 31.49 7.50 -44.15
N LEU A 9 31.42 8.21 -43.02
CA LEU A 9 30.44 9.21 -42.59
C LEU A 9 30.35 10.43 -43.51
N PRO A 10 29.25 11.22 -43.38
CA PRO A 10 29.40 12.67 -43.46
C PRO A 10 28.69 13.43 -42.30
N HIS A 11 29.43 14.34 -41.68
CA HIS A 11 28.94 15.66 -41.26
C HIS A 11 29.48 16.67 -42.29
N PRO A 12 28.73 17.72 -42.67
CA PRO A 12 28.82 18.99 -41.94
C PRO A 12 27.50 19.80 -41.89
N GLY A 13 27.48 20.81 -41.00
CA GLY A 13 26.30 21.57 -40.62
C GLY A 13 25.83 22.71 -41.53
N ARG A 14 24.77 23.37 -41.05
CA ARG A 14 24.16 24.69 -41.33
C ARG A 14 22.72 24.57 -40.81
N SER A 15 22.01 25.55 -40.26
CA SER A 15 22.28 26.90 -39.80
C SER A 15 21.03 27.30 -39.01
N PHE A 16 21.22 27.95 -37.87
CA PHE A 16 20.21 28.64 -37.08
C PHE A 16 19.63 29.81 -37.89
N GLN A 17 18.31 29.91 -38.04
CA GLN A 17 17.49 31.14 -37.91
C GLN A 17 16.16 31.08 -38.68
N SER A 18 15.19 31.75 -38.05
CA SER A 18 13.96 32.33 -38.60
C SER A 18 12.76 31.39 -38.77
N TRP A 19 11.79 31.53 -37.85
CA TRP A 19 10.48 32.07 -38.23
C TRP A 19 9.66 32.42 -36.98
N PHE A 20 9.85 33.64 -36.49
CA PHE A 20 8.82 34.34 -35.73
C PHE A 20 7.95 35.10 -36.72
N GLY A 21 6.64 34.92 -36.62
CA GLY A 21 5.67 35.91 -37.08
C GLY A 21 4.71 35.44 -38.17
N LYS A 22 3.46 35.22 -37.79
CA LYS A 22 2.31 35.89 -38.43
C LYS A 22 1.01 35.76 -37.62
N LYS A 23 0.55 36.92 -37.14
CA LYS A 23 -0.81 37.46 -36.98
C LYS A 23 -1.97 36.49 -36.69
N MET A 24 -2.61 36.68 -35.53
CA MET A 24 -4.00 36.30 -35.25
C MET A 24 -4.99 37.26 -35.93
N PRO A 25 -6.15 36.78 -36.40
CA PRO A 25 -7.37 37.56 -36.52
C PRO A 25 -8.27 37.39 -35.29
N SER A 26 -8.84 38.51 -34.88
CA SER A 26 -9.83 38.69 -33.82
C SER A 26 -11.20 38.09 -34.15
N GLY A 27 -11.85 37.53 -33.13
CA GLY A 27 -13.31 37.58 -32.98
C GLY A 27 -14.10 36.29 -33.26
N ARG A 28 -14.30 35.47 -32.22
CA ARG A 28 -15.64 34.95 -31.86
C ARG A 28 -15.65 34.33 -30.46
N SER A 29 -16.83 34.44 -29.86
CA SER A 29 -17.22 34.25 -28.47
C SER A 29 -17.08 32.82 -27.91
N ARG A 30 -16.84 32.76 -26.59
CA ARG A 30 -17.28 31.77 -25.58
C ARG A 30 -17.62 30.36 -26.08
N ASP A 31 -16.73 29.40 -25.78
CA ASP A 31 -17.05 28.07 -25.22
C ASP A 31 -15.75 27.26 -25.02
N TRP A 32 -15.31 27.11 -23.76
CA TRP A 32 -14.11 26.34 -23.37
C TRP A 32 -14.42 25.24 -22.34
N ALA A 33 -15.59 24.62 -22.44
CA ALA A 33 -15.90 23.41 -21.68
C ALA A 33 -16.53 22.38 -22.61
N ARG A 34 -15.69 21.54 -23.23
CA ARG A 34 -15.95 20.19 -23.80
C ARG A 34 -15.00 19.93 -24.97
N ARG A 35 -13.76 19.51 -24.68
CA ARG A 35 -12.98 18.54 -25.49
C ARG A 35 -11.87 17.93 -24.62
N PRO A 36 -11.95 16.66 -24.19
CA PRO A 36 -10.80 15.96 -23.63
C PRO A 36 -9.92 15.51 -24.80
N GLY A 37 -8.81 16.21 -25.02
CA GLY A 37 -7.85 15.92 -26.08
C GLY A 37 -6.50 15.55 -25.50
N ILE A 38 -6.07 14.31 -25.78
CA ILE A 38 -4.67 13.99 -26.10
C ILE A 38 -3.69 14.22 -24.93
N LEU A 39 -3.91 13.47 -23.85
CA LEU A 39 -2.84 13.06 -22.91
C LEU A 39 -3.00 11.58 -22.46
N PHE A 40 -4.09 10.93 -22.89
CA PHE A 40 -4.33 9.50 -22.72
C PHE A 40 -3.69 8.71 -23.88
N ARG A 41 -2.39 8.40 -23.78
CA ARG A 41 -1.79 7.22 -24.45
C ARG A 41 -0.32 6.89 -24.10
N LEU A 42 0.20 7.32 -22.95
CA LEU A 42 1.58 6.98 -22.52
C LEU A 42 1.70 6.51 -21.06
N GLY A 43 0.68 5.83 -20.52
CA GLY A 43 0.71 5.26 -19.16
C GLY A 43 0.43 3.76 -19.05
N ALA A 44 0.12 3.07 -20.17
CA ALA A 44 -0.29 1.66 -20.17
C ALA A 44 0.68 0.84 -21.02
N CYS A 45 1.89 0.61 -20.52
CA CYS A 45 2.82 -0.39 -21.06
C CYS A 45 3.93 -0.62 -20.03
N CYS A 46 3.59 -1.29 -18.92
CA CYS A 46 4.52 -1.98 -18.01
C CYS A 46 3.69 -2.71 -16.94
N TRP A 47 2.91 -3.71 -17.35
CA TRP A 47 2.42 -4.75 -16.44
C TRP A 47 2.24 -6.03 -17.24
N PRO A 48 2.94 -7.13 -16.91
CA PRO A 48 2.75 -8.39 -17.63
C PRO A 48 1.37 -8.98 -17.31
N PRO A 49 0.71 -9.64 -18.28
CA PRO A 49 -0.55 -10.32 -18.06
C PRO A 49 -0.34 -11.59 -17.22
N GLY A 50 -1.35 -11.93 -16.41
CA GLY A 50 -1.35 -13.10 -15.53
C GLY A 50 -1.11 -14.42 -16.28
N VAL A 51 -0.31 -15.28 -15.65
CA VAL A 51 -0.04 -16.65 -16.10
C VAL A 51 -1.13 -17.59 -15.55
N GLY A 52 -1.55 -18.53 -16.40
CA GLY A 52 -2.76 -19.34 -16.29
C GLY A 52 -2.80 -20.46 -15.23
N PRO A 53 -3.80 -21.36 -15.33
CA PRO A 53 -4.25 -22.20 -14.24
C PRO A 53 -3.45 -23.50 -14.20
N ASN A 54 -2.48 -23.61 -13.28
CA ASN A 54 -2.05 -24.88 -12.71
C ASN A 54 -1.26 -24.58 -11.42
N GLY A 55 -1.56 -25.34 -10.37
CA GLY A 55 -1.21 -25.02 -8.99
C GLY A 55 0.28 -24.76 -8.72
N GLY A 56 0.51 -23.85 -7.77
CA GLY A 56 1.81 -23.61 -7.15
C GLY A 56 2.05 -22.11 -6.90
N GLY A 57 2.14 -21.73 -5.62
CA GLY A 57 2.69 -20.44 -5.20
C GLY A 57 1.70 -19.27 -5.18
N GLN A 58 0.97 -19.13 -4.08
CA GLN A 58 0.30 -17.87 -3.75
C GLN A 58 1.36 -16.84 -3.35
N THR A 59 1.63 -15.86 -4.21
CA THR A 59 2.40 -14.66 -3.84
C THR A 59 1.74 -13.42 -4.44
N GLU A 60 0.68 -12.93 -3.81
CA GLU A 60 0.22 -11.55 -3.98
C GLU A 60 -0.13 -10.94 -2.62
N GLY A 61 0.88 -10.89 -1.76
CA GLY A 61 1.04 -9.82 -0.79
C GLY A 61 2.09 -8.87 -1.35
N SER A 62 1.68 -7.89 -2.15
CA SER A 62 2.59 -6.79 -2.51
C SER A 62 2.85 -6.00 -1.22
N MET A 63 3.91 -6.36 -0.52
CA MET A 63 4.51 -5.49 0.49
C MET A 63 5.09 -4.28 -0.25
N ASP A 64 5.05 -3.09 0.37
CA ASP A 64 5.65 -1.90 -0.25
C ASP A 64 7.19 -1.94 -0.14
N SER A 65 7.79 -2.98 -0.71
CA SER A 65 9.22 -3.21 -0.70
C SER A 65 9.97 -2.12 -1.49
N VAL A 66 9.30 -1.43 -2.41
CA VAL A 66 9.89 -0.31 -3.17
C VAL A 66 10.17 0.87 -2.25
N THR A 67 9.20 1.29 -1.44
CA THR A 67 9.41 2.37 -0.47
C THR A 67 10.44 2.02 0.56
N GLN A 68 10.40 0.80 1.07
CA GLN A 68 11.33 0.34 2.10
C GLN A 68 12.76 0.26 1.57
N PHE A 69 12.93 -0.26 0.35
CA PHE A 69 14.22 -0.24 -0.34
C PHE A 69 14.72 1.20 -0.57
N ALA A 70 13.87 2.11 -1.00
CA ALA A 70 14.24 3.51 -1.25
C ALA A 70 14.64 4.23 0.05
N LEU A 71 13.85 4.10 1.13
CA LEU A 71 14.18 4.68 2.43
C LEU A 71 15.50 4.12 2.97
N GLY A 72 15.64 2.78 2.98
CA GLY A 72 16.86 2.10 3.39
C GLY A 72 18.08 2.55 2.59
N SER A 73 17.93 2.70 1.27
CA SER A 73 18.99 3.19 0.38
C SER A 73 19.45 4.59 0.77
N VAL A 74 18.52 5.52 0.99
CA VAL A 74 18.84 6.90 1.38
C VAL A 74 19.51 6.95 2.76
N ILE A 75 19.04 6.16 3.73
CA ILE A 75 19.69 6.00 5.04
C ILE A 75 21.12 5.46 4.87
N GLY A 76 21.30 4.45 4.02
CA GLY A 76 22.61 3.90 3.69
C GLY A 76 23.55 4.94 3.12
N VAL A 77 23.11 5.71 2.13
CA VAL A 77 23.91 6.81 1.56
C VAL A 77 24.28 7.84 2.62
N ALA A 78 23.35 8.23 3.49
CA ALA A 78 23.58 9.22 4.54
C ALA A 78 24.59 8.74 5.60
N THR A 79 24.58 7.45 5.95
CA THR A 79 25.35 6.88 7.07
C THR A 79 26.65 6.21 6.65
N LEU A 80 26.64 5.47 5.53
CA LEU A 80 27.77 4.65 5.05
C LEU A 80 28.43 5.24 3.79
N GLY A 81 27.73 6.10 3.05
CA GLY A 81 28.14 6.56 1.72
C GLY A 81 29.53 7.21 1.67
N ARG A 82 29.95 7.93 2.72
CA ARG A 82 31.29 8.53 2.80
C ARG A 82 32.44 7.53 2.76
N ARG A 83 32.20 6.29 3.18
CA ARG A 83 33.24 5.26 3.35
C ARG A 83 33.28 4.23 2.23
N ILE A 84 32.11 3.86 1.72
CA ILE A 84 31.99 2.80 0.70
C ILE A 84 31.49 3.31 -0.65
N GLY A 85 31.26 4.61 -0.76
CA GLY A 85 30.67 5.25 -1.94
C GLY A 85 29.14 5.19 -1.94
N PRO A 86 28.46 6.14 -2.61
CA PRO A 86 26.99 6.23 -2.60
C PRO A 86 26.31 4.98 -3.16
N ARG A 87 26.77 4.44 -4.29
CA ARG A 87 26.14 3.27 -4.92
C ARG A 87 26.12 2.05 -4.02
N LYS A 88 27.27 1.69 -3.41
CA LYS A 88 27.35 0.51 -2.52
C LYS A 88 26.52 0.73 -1.27
N ALA A 89 26.52 1.95 -0.73
CA ALA A 89 25.73 2.31 0.44
C ALA A 89 24.22 2.27 0.18
N ALA A 90 23.76 2.73 -0.99
CA ALA A 90 22.37 2.63 -1.41
C ALA A 90 21.93 1.16 -1.54
N ILE A 91 22.68 0.34 -2.29
CA ILE A 91 22.36 -1.09 -2.45
C ILE A 91 22.34 -1.80 -1.09
N THR A 92 23.36 -1.59 -0.25
CA THR A 92 23.43 -2.22 1.07
C THR A 92 22.26 -1.79 1.94
N GLY A 93 21.95 -0.48 1.96
CA GLY A 93 20.86 0.05 2.76
C GLY A 93 19.48 -0.43 2.33
N GLY A 94 19.23 -0.45 1.01
CA GLY A 94 17.98 -0.95 0.46
C GLY A 94 17.78 -2.44 0.75
N LEU A 95 18.81 -3.27 0.53
CA LEU A 95 18.73 -4.71 0.81
C LEU A 95 18.50 -5.00 2.30
N VAL A 96 19.21 -4.31 3.20
CA VAL A 96 19.03 -4.48 4.65
C VAL A 96 17.62 -4.07 5.07
N ALA A 97 17.11 -2.95 4.53
CA ALA A 97 15.76 -2.50 4.84
C ALA A 97 14.68 -3.45 4.33
N THR A 98 14.90 -4.22 3.27
CA THR A 98 13.93 -5.23 2.80
C THR A 98 13.90 -6.52 3.64
N LEU A 99 14.89 -6.74 4.52
CA LEU A 99 14.96 -7.99 5.31
C LEU A 99 13.74 -8.29 6.20
N PRO A 100 13.12 -7.32 6.91
CA PRO A 100 11.95 -7.58 7.75
C PRO A 100 10.79 -8.22 6.98
N ASP A 101 10.57 -7.78 5.74
CA ASP A 101 9.50 -8.25 4.85
C ASP A 101 9.71 -9.66 4.32
N MET A 102 10.92 -10.22 4.45
CA MET A 102 11.18 -11.60 4.04
C MET A 102 10.47 -12.64 4.94
N ASP A 103 9.78 -12.20 5.99
CA ASP A 103 8.89 -13.04 6.78
C ASP A 103 7.72 -13.64 5.98
N VAL A 104 7.36 -13.05 4.84
CA VAL A 104 6.36 -13.57 3.89
C VAL A 104 6.72 -14.96 3.34
N PHE A 105 7.99 -15.34 3.37
CA PHE A 105 8.45 -16.66 2.93
C PHE A 105 8.42 -17.71 4.04
N LEU A 106 8.06 -17.33 5.27
CA LEU A 106 7.90 -18.29 6.36
C LEU A 106 6.56 -19.02 6.20
N PRO A 107 6.55 -20.36 6.30
CA PRO A 107 5.33 -21.12 6.14
C PRO A 107 4.34 -20.86 7.29
N SER A 108 3.09 -20.63 6.92
CA SER A 108 1.95 -20.45 7.83
C SER A 108 0.99 -21.63 7.74
N GLN A 109 0.29 -21.94 8.84
CA GLN A 109 -0.65 -23.07 8.91
C GLN A 109 -1.92 -22.85 8.07
N ASP A 110 -2.40 -21.60 8.04
CA ASP A 110 -3.60 -21.17 7.32
C ASP A 110 -3.50 -19.66 6.99
N ALA A 111 -4.45 -19.16 6.19
CA ALA A 111 -4.43 -17.78 5.70
C ALA A 111 -4.67 -16.70 6.79
N ILE A 112 -5.36 -17.03 7.88
CA ILE A 112 -5.59 -16.11 8.99
C ILE A 112 -4.35 -16.07 9.89
N THR A 113 -3.75 -17.22 10.17
CA THR A 113 -2.48 -17.30 10.91
C THR A 113 -1.38 -16.52 10.18
N ASP A 114 -1.31 -16.64 8.85
CA ASP A 114 -0.41 -15.84 8.01
C ASP A 114 -0.65 -14.34 8.19
N PHE A 115 -1.91 -13.91 8.05
CA PHE A 115 -2.33 -12.52 8.22
C PHE A 115 -2.02 -11.95 9.62
N VAL A 116 -2.21 -12.71 10.70
CA VAL A 116 -2.01 -12.22 12.08
C VAL A 116 -0.53 -12.27 12.51
N SER A 117 0.27 -13.15 11.90
CA SER A 117 1.67 -13.35 12.26
C SER A 117 2.63 -12.45 11.48
N HIS A 118 2.19 -12.00 10.31
CA HIS A 118 2.93 -11.07 9.47
C HIS A 118 3.22 -9.75 10.19
N ARG A 119 4.37 -9.12 9.89
CA ARG A 119 4.87 -7.93 10.60
C ARG A 119 4.99 -8.14 12.12
N GLY A 120 5.34 -9.37 12.47
CA GLY A 120 5.53 -9.85 13.84
C GLY A 120 6.96 -9.66 14.32
N PHE A 121 7.61 -10.76 14.69
CA PHE A 121 8.97 -10.76 15.27
C PHE A 121 10.02 -10.09 14.36
N SER A 122 9.88 -10.23 13.04
CA SER A 122 10.75 -9.64 12.01
C SER A 122 10.79 -8.11 12.04
N HIS A 123 9.73 -7.48 12.56
CA HIS A 123 9.56 -6.03 12.66
C HIS A 123 9.71 -5.52 14.11
N SER A 124 10.13 -6.37 15.04
CA SER A 124 10.35 -5.98 16.44
C SER A 124 11.63 -5.16 16.60
N LEU A 125 11.51 -4.03 17.30
CA LEU A 125 12.65 -3.19 17.67
C LEU A 125 13.64 -3.93 18.58
N ILE A 126 13.15 -4.86 19.40
CA ILE A 126 13.97 -5.69 20.28
C ILE A 126 14.79 -6.67 19.43
N VAL A 127 14.15 -7.32 18.46
CA VAL A 127 14.82 -8.22 17.51
C VAL A 127 15.84 -7.45 16.68
N HIS A 128 15.49 -6.26 16.18
CA HIS A 128 16.41 -5.40 15.42
C HIS A 128 17.64 -5.02 16.25
N THR A 129 17.48 -4.67 17.53
CA THR A 129 18.61 -4.39 18.43
C THR A 129 19.55 -5.58 18.63
N ILE A 130 19.01 -6.81 18.63
CA ILE A 130 19.81 -8.04 18.76
C ILE A 130 20.49 -8.43 17.43
N VAL A 131 19.78 -8.28 16.31
CA VAL A 131 20.23 -8.73 14.98
C VAL A 131 21.19 -7.72 14.33
N ALA A 132 21.00 -6.41 14.56
CA ALA A 132 21.81 -5.37 13.94
C ALA A 132 23.32 -5.48 14.25
N PRO A 133 23.77 -5.84 15.47
CA PRO A 133 25.17 -6.16 15.72
C PRO A 133 25.73 -7.25 14.81
N VAL A 134 25.01 -8.36 14.64
CA VAL A 134 25.46 -9.50 13.83
C VAL A 134 25.59 -9.09 12.36
N LEU A 135 24.55 -8.48 11.80
CA LEU A 135 24.54 -8.01 10.42
C LEU A 135 25.55 -6.89 10.18
N GLY A 136 25.64 -5.93 11.10
CA GLY A 136 26.57 -4.80 11.01
C GLY A 136 28.04 -5.23 11.06
N LEU A 137 28.38 -6.21 11.90
CA LEU A 137 29.72 -6.80 11.93
C LEU A 137 30.02 -7.59 10.64
N GLY A 138 29.04 -8.31 10.11
CA GLY A 138 29.14 -8.99 8.81
C GLY A 138 29.42 -8.01 7.66
N ILE A 139 28.56 -6.99 7.52
CA ILE A 139 28.69 -5.94 6.50
C ILE A 139 30.01 -5.18 6.65
N GLY A 140 30.44 -4.90 7.90
CA GLY A 140 31.72 -4.25 8.17
C GLY A 140 32.92 -5.04 7.65
N LYS A 141 32.84 -6.38 7.54
CA LYS A 141 33.89 -7.21 6.94
C LYS A 141 33.88 -7.17 5.41
N LEU A 142 32.74 -6.91 4.77
CA LEU A 142 32.59 -6.96 3.32
C LEU A 142 33.26 -5.77 2.61
N PHE A 143 33.35 -4.61 3.28
CA PHE A 143 33.87 -3.39 2.68
C PHE A 143 35.08 -2.86 3.43
N GLU A 144 36.20 -2.69 2.73
CA GLU A 144 37.45 -2.18 3.30
C GLU A 144 37.26 -0.85 4.04
N GLY A 145 36.51 0.10 3.46
CA GLY A 145 36.20 1.39 4.07
C GLY A 145 35.41 1.32 5.38
N LEU A 146 34.76 0.19 5.69
CA LEU A 146 34.07 -0.02 6.98
C LEU A 146 34.93 -0.76 8.01
N ARG A 147 35.95 -1.50 7.59
CA ARG A 147 36.85 -2.25 8.50
C ARG A 147 37.64 -1.31 9.41
N THR A 148 37.99 -0.13 8.89
CA THR A 148 38.73 0.91 9.62
C THR A 148 37.82 1.85 10.41
N ALA A 149 36.50 1.77 10.21
CA ALA A 149 35.53 2.58 10.92
C ALA A 149 35.20 1.99 12.30
N PRO A 150 34.79 2.81 13.28
CA PRO A 150 34.23 2.30 14.52
C PRO A 150 33.01 1.42 14.24
N ARG A 151 33.04 0.15 14.68
CA ARG A 151 32.02 -0.87 14.39
C ARG A 151 30.60 -0.41 14.74
N TRP A 152 30.47 0.36 15.81
CA TRP A 152 29.18 0.89 16.27
C TRP A 152 28.47 1.75 15.21
N GLN A 153 29.20 2.37 14.28
CA GLN A 153 28.59 3.18 13.22
C GLN A 153 27.90 2.32 12.17
N THR A 154 28.51 1.20 11.77
CA THR A 154 27.89 0.25 10.85
C THR A 154 26.73 -0.47 11.52
N ILE A 155 26.88 -0.85 12.80
CA ILE A 155 25.79 -1.44 13.59
C ILE A 155 24.62 -0.47 13.71
N GLY A 156 24.88 0.80 14.03
CA GLY A 156 23.86 1.84 14.11
C GLY A 156 23.18 2.11 12.78
N ALA A 157 23.92 2.11 11.66
CA ALA A 157 23.34 2.26 10.32
C ALA A 157 22.38 1.12 9.98
N VAL A 158 22.79 -0.13 10.25
CA VAL A 158 21.94 -1.32 10.04
C VAL A 158 20.70 -1.28 10.93
N TRP A 159 20.88 -0.93 12.22
CA TRP A 159 19.77 -0.79 13.15
C TRP A 159 18.77 0.26 12.67
N LEU A 160 19.24 1.41 12.17
CA LEU A 160 18.38 2.44 11.59
C LEU A 160 17.60 1.91 10.39
N MET A 161 18.26 1.23 9.44
CA MET A 161 17.59 0.68 8.24
C MET A 161 16.45 -0.28 8.60
N LEU A 162 16.69 -1.21 9.54
CA LEU A 162 15.68 -2.16 10.01
C LEU A 162 14.56 -1.46 10.81
N THR A 163 14.95 -0.57 11.72
CA THR A 163 14.00 0.09 12.62
C THR A 163 13.09 1.05 11.86
N THR A 164 13.62 1.86 10.94
CA THR A 164 12.81 2.80 10.18
C THR A 164 11.81 2.10 9.27
N HIS A 165 12.13 0.89 8.80
CA HIS A 165 11.17 0.04 8.08
C HIS A 165 9.96 -0.29 8.95
N ALA A 166 10.20 -0.88 10.12
CA ALA A 166 9.13 -1.28 11.02
C ALA A 166 8.32 -0.08 11.54
N LEU A 167 9.00 1.03 11.81
CA LEU A 167 8.34 2.28 12.19
C LEU A 167 7.46 2.79 11.06
N LEU A 168 7.94 2.87 9.81
CA LEU A 168 7.14 3.32 8.67
C LEU A 168 5.90 2.42 8.48
N ASP A 169 6.06 1.11 8.62
CA ASP A 169 4.93 0.19 8.57
C ASP A 169 3.89 0.44 9.66
N ALA A 170 4.31 0.89 10.84
CA ALA A 170 3.39 1.28 11.91
C ALA A 170 2.62 2.59 11.63
N PHE A 171 3.03 3.39 10.63
CA PHE A 171 2.21 4.51 10.13
C PHE A 171 1.05 4.04 9.24
N THR A 172 1.12 2.82 8.71
CA THR A 172 0.02 2.22 7.94
C THR A 172 -1.05 1.63 8.84
N VAL A 173 -2.21 1.26 8.26
CA VAL A 173 -3.35 0.74 9.03
C VAL A 173 -3.26 -0.76 9.36
N TYR A 174 -2.37 -1.50 8.69
CA TYR A 174 -2.29 -2.96 8.79
C TYR A 174 -2.02 -3.42 10.24
N GLY A 175 -0.95 -2.90 10.84
CA GLY A 175 -0.53 -3.21 12.21
C GLY A 175 0.81 -3.94 12.28
N THR A 176 1.75 -3.42 13.05
CA THR A 176 3.11 -3.93 13.21
C THR A 176 3.42 -4.19 14.68
N LYS A 177 3.92 -5.37 15.04
CA LYS A 177 4.19 -5.76 16.43
C LYS A 177 5.58 -5.27 16.90
N LEU A 178 5.73 -3.95 17.01
CA LEU A 178 7.01 -3.28 17.31
C LEU A 178 7.72 -3.76 18.58
N LEU A 179 6.96 -4.20 19.58
CA LEU A 179 7.46 -4.55 20.92
C LEU A 179 7.45 -6.06 21.20
N TRP A 180 7.27 -6.90 20.19
CA TRP A 180 7.36 -8.34 20.36
C TRP A 180 8.74 -8.75 20.93
N PRO A 181 8.85 -9.67 21.90
CA PRO A 181 7.79 -10.51 22.49
C PRO A 181 7.15 -9.93 23.76
N LEU A 182 7.43 -8.68 24.15
CA LEU A 182 6.83 -8.08 25.35
C LEU A 182 5.31 -7.92 25.21
N THR A 183 4.84 -7.64 23.99
CA THR A 183 3.41 -7.59 23.65
C THR A 183 3.19 -7.93 22.18
N ASP A 184 2.06 -8.56 21.89
CA ASP A 184 1.58 -8.86 20.53
C ASP A 184 0.71 -7.74 19.94
N TYR A 185 0.63 -6.57 20.60
CA TYR A 185 -0.21 -5.46 20.14
C TYR A 185 0.25 -4.95 18.75
N PRO A 186 -0.63 -4.98 17.73
CA PRO A 186 -0.29 -4.53 16.38
C PRO A 186 -0.44 -3.00 16.28
N PHE A 187 0.67 -2.27 16.37
CA PHE A 187 0.68 -0.81 16.21
C PHE A 187 0.40 -0.43 14.76
N GLY A 188 -0.63 0.36 14.52
CA GLY A 188 -1.01 0.80 13.17
C GLY A 188 -1.78 2.10 13.29
N LEU A 189 -1.07 3.21 13.10
CA LEU A 189 -1.65 4.55 13.19
C LEU A 189 -2.63 4.80 12.04
N GLY A 190 -2.31 4.31 10.84
CA GLY A 190 -3.15 4.47 9.65
C GLY A 190 -3.16 5.88 9.07
N SER A 191 -2.10 6.67 9.30
CA SER A 191 -1.99 8.02 8.75
C SER A 191 -1.40 8.06 7.33
N VAL A 192 -0.76 6.97 6.89
CA VAL A 192 -0.18 6.82 5.55
C VAL A 192 -0.78 5.61 4.86
N PHE A 193 -1.08 5.73 3.56
CA PHE A 193 -1.51 4.60 2.75
C PHE A 193 -0.31 3.71 2.42
N ILE A 194 -0.54 2.40 2.24
CA ILE A 194 0.52 1.40 2.03
C ILE A 194 1.43 1.77 0.84
N ILE A 195 0.87 2.38 -0.21
CA ILE A 195 1.62 2.89 -1.36
C ILE A 195 1.37 4.40 -1.46
N ASP A 196 2.36 5.21 -1.07
CA ASP A 196 2.28 6.67 -1.09
C ASP A 196 3.36 7.27 -1.98
N PRO A 197 3.05 7.59 -3.26
CA PRO A 197 4.01 8.15 -4.20
C PRO A 197 4.65 9.46 -3.73
N LEU A 198 3.95 10.28 -2.92
CA LEU A 198 4.49 11.54 -2.42
C LEU A 198 5.60 11.30 -1.39
N TYR A 199 5.56 10.18 -0.68
CA TYR A 199 6.63 9.73 0.20
C TYR A 199 7.75 9.02 -0.57
N THR A 200 7.38 8.11 -1.48
CA THR A 200 8.32 7.19 -2.14
C THR A 200 9.17 7.87 -3.22
N ILE A 201 8.56 8.69 -4.09
CA ILE A 201 9.23 9.25 -5.28
C ILE A 201 10.45 10.11 -4.90
N PRO A 202 10.38 11.04 -3.93
CA PRO A 202 11.55 11.82 -3.55
C PRO A 202 12.73 10.96 -3.08
N LEU A 203 12.46 9.92 -2.29
CA LEU A 203 13.48 8.96 -1.83
C LEU A 203 14.02 8.11 -2.98
N ALA A 204 13.15 7.68 -3.90
CA ALA A 204 13.54 6.92 -5.08
C ALA A 204 14.44 7.74 -6.01
N VAL A 205 14.18 9.03 -6.20
CA VAL A 205 15.04 9.93 -6.99
C VAL A 205 16.44 10.03 -6.38
N VAL A 206 16.56 10.19 -5.06
CA VAL A 206 17.86 10.21 -4.39
C VAL A 206 18.55 8.85 -4.50
N THR A 207 17.81 7.76 -4.37
CA THR A 207 18.30 6.38 -4.52
C THR A 207 18.87 6.16 -5.92
N LEU A 208 18.10 6.46 -6.97
CA LEU A 208 18.54 6.33 -8.37
C LEU A 208 19.78 7.18 -8.62
N TRP A 209 19.80 8.43 -8.16
CA TRP A 209 20.99 9.27 -8.28
C TRP A 209 22.21 8.64 -7.61
N ALA A 210 22.08 8.09 -6.39
CA ALA A 210 23.18 7.42 -5.70
C ALA A 210 23.69 6.19 -6.45
N LEU A 211 22.81 5.42 -7.11
CA LEU A 211 23.17 4.23 -7.87
C LEU A 211 24.07 4.54 -9.08
N PHE A 212 23.94 5.73 -9.68
CA PHE A 212 24.78 6.18 -10.78
C PHE A 212 26.08 6.87 -10.34
N GLN A 213 26.34 6.97 -9.03
CA GLN A 213 27.52 7.66 -8.49
C GLN A 213 28.58 6.67 -7.98
N GLY A 214 29.80 6.76 -8.53
CA GLY A 214 30.94 5.96 -8.11
C GLY A 214 31.61 6.48 -6.84
N GLU A 215 31.80 7.79 -6.74
CA GLU A 215 32.54 8.44 -5.65
C GLU A 215 31.64 9.31 -4.76
N TRP A 216 32.11 9.55 -3.53
CA TRP A 216 31.38 10.40 -2.60
C TRP A 216 31.42 11.87 -3.03
N GLY A 217 30.23 12.47 -3.17
CA GLY A 217 30.08 13.91 -3.40
C GLY A 217 29.32 14.59 -2.25
N LYS A 218 29.71 15.81 -1.88
CA LYS A 218 28.96 16.63 -0.89
C LYS A 218 27.50 16.84 -1.31
N ARG A 219 27.22 16.89 -2.63
CA ARG A 219 25.87 17.07 -3.18
C ARG A 219 24.96 15.87 -2.89
N ILE A 220 25.42 14.64 -3.13
CA ILE A 220 24.62 13.43 -2.89
C ILE A 220 24.37 13.22 -1.38
N GLY A 221 25.36 13.54 -0.54
CA GLY A 221 25.15 13.53 0.91
C GLY A 221 24.09 14.52 1.38
N ARG A 222 24.11 15.75 0.86
CA ARG A 222 23.07 16.76 1.14
C ARG A 222 21.71 16.31 0.63
N ALA A 223 21.64 15.73 -0.57
CA ALA A 223 20.39 15.23 -1.14
C ALA A 223 19.79 14.10 -0.28
N ALA A 224 20.62 13.19 0.22
CA ALA A 224 20.18 12.17 1.17
C ALA A 224 19.64 12.78 2.47
N SER A 225 20.36 13.73 3.08
CA SER A 225 19.87 14.42 4.28
C SER A 225 18.56 15.17 4.03
N VAL A 226 18.44 15.91 2.92
CA VAL A 226 17.20 16.62 2.55
C VAL A 226 16.07 15.63 2.31
N GLY A 227 16.32 14.53 1.60
CA GLY A 227 15.32 13.48 1.37
C GLY A 227 14.77 12.89 2.67
N LEU A 228 15.63 12.61 3.65
CA LEU A 228 15.22 12.11 4.97
C LEU A 228 14.47 13.15 5.80
N VAL A 229 14.88 14.42 5.74
CA VAL A 229 14.17 15.51 6.42
C VAL A 229 12.78 15.69 5.82
N LEU A 230 12.67 15.77 4.49
CA LEU A 230 11.39 15.93 3.80
C LEU A 230 10.47 14.73 4.04
N SER A 231 10.99 13.50 4.00
CA SER A 231 10.19 12.30 4.28
C SER A 231 9.70 12.29 5.73
N SER A 232 10.53 12.69 6.69
CA SER A 232 10.13 12.80 8.10
C SER A 232 9.09 13.90 8.33
N MET A 233 9.26 15.07 7.70
CA MET A 233 8.28 16.16 7.74
C MET A 233 6.94 15.72 7.11
N TYR A 234 6.98 14.96 6.02
CA TYR A 234 5.79 14.42 5.38
C TYR A 234 5.04 13.47 6.31
N LEU A 235 5.74 12.55 7.01
CA LEU A 235 5.10 11.69 8.02
C LEU A 235 4.47 12.53 9.14
N GLY A 236 5.15 13.58 9.61
CA GLY A 236 4.57 14.52 10.57
C GLY A 236 3.29 15.18 10.07
N TRP A 237 3.27 15.60 8.80
CA TRP A 237 2.07 16.12 8.14
C TRP A 237 0.95 15.09 8.07
N THR A 238 1.23 13.84 7.72
CA THR A 238 0.18 12.82 7.58
C THR A 238 -0.52 12.54 8.91
N VAL A 239 0.22 12.55 10.02
CA VAL A 239 -0.34 12.44 11.37
C VAL A 239 -1.24 13.62 11.68
N LEU A 240 -0.79 14.85 11.40
CA LEU A 240 -1.59 16.06 11.61
C LEU A 240 -2.89 16.02 10.78
N ALA A 241 -2.78 15.72 9.49
CA ALA A 241 -3.91 15.61 8.57
C ALA A 241 -4.92 14.56 9.06
N GLN A 242 -4.44 13.41 9.56
CA GLN A 242 -5.30 12.39 10.15
C GLN A 242 -6.08 12.92 11.37
N GLN A 243 -5.44 13.68 12.27
CA GLN A 243 -6.14 14.22 13.44
C GLN A 243 -7.22 15.22 13.03
N LEU A 244 -6.92 16.13 12.10
CA LEU A 244 -7.90 17.09 11.57
C LEU A 244 -9.10 16.37 10.95
N MET A 245 -8.85 15.30 10.18
CA MET A 245 -9.92 14.52 9.56
C MET A 245 -10.70 13.67 10.57
N LYS A 246 -10.04 13.20 11.63
CA LYS A 246 -10.71 12.48 12.72
C LYS A 246 -11.69 13.38 13.46
N GLU A 247 -11.29 14.61 13.78
CA GLU A 247 -12.18 15.61 14.38
C GLU A 247 -13.34 15.97 13.44
N LYS A 248 -13.04 16.23 12.17
CA LYS A 248 -14.05 16.54 11.16
C LYS A 248 -15.08 15.41 11.00
N ILE A 249 -14.63 14.17 10.86
CA ILE A 249 -15.52 13.01 10.69
C ILE A 249 -16.30 12.71 11.96
N ALA A 250 -15.71 12.87 13.16
CA ALA A 250 -16.44 12.75 14.41
C ALA A 250 -17.61 13.75 14.47
N GLY A 251 -17.37 15.03 14.13
CA GLY A 251 -18.42 16.04 14.09
C GLY A 251 -19.51 15.77 13.03
N ILE A 252 -19.16 15.15 11.90
CA ILE A 252 -20.13 14.67 10.91
C ILE A 252 -21.03 13.58 11.50
N LEU A 253 -20.45 12.59 12.17
CA LEU A 253 -21.18 11.46 12.76
C LEU A 253 -22.13 11.93 13.87
N GLU A 254 -21.67 12.86 14.72
CA GLU A 254 -22.49 13.46 15.78
C GLU A 254 -23.72 14.18 15.21
N LYS A 255 -23.56 14.99 14.15
CA LYS A 255 -24.69 15.67 13.47
C LYS A 255 -25.72 14.70 12.90
N GLN A 256 -25.30 13.48 12.58
CA GLN A 256 -26.18 12.42 12.06
C GLN A 256 -26.72 11.50 13.15
N ALA A 257 -26.49 11.84 14.43
CA ALA A 257 -26.86 11.02 15.57
C ALA A 257 -26.32 9.58 15.50
N ILE A 258 -25.13 9.41 14.91
CA ILE A 258 -24.42 8.13 14.87
C ILE A 258 -23.49 8.06 16.08
N ALA A 259 -23.83 7.19 17.05
CA ALA A 259 -23.05 6.98 18.26
C ALA A 259 -21.91 5.99 18.01
N ALA A 260 -20.84 6.47 17.34
CA ALA A 260 -19.70 5.63 17.01
C ALA A 260 -18.94 5.15 18.26
N GLU A 261 -18.99 3.86 18.57
CA GLU A 261 -18.21 3.21 19.62
C GLU A 261 -16.71 3.27 19.32
N LYS A 262 -16.37 3.15 18.04
CA LYS A 262 -15.00 3.22 17.53
C LYS A 262 -14.99 4.00 16.23
N LEU A 263 -13.97 4.84 16.06
CA LEU A 263 -13.72 5.56 14.83
C LEU A 263 -12.26 5.37 14.40
N LEU A 264 -12.08 4.89 13.17
CA LEU A 264 -10.79 4.83 12.50
C LEU A 264 -10.84 5.71 11.25
N VAL A 265 -9.81 6.52 11.04
CA VAL A 265 -9.71 7.41 9.88
C VAL A 265 -8.39 7.14 9.17
N THR A 266 -8.47 6.82 7.88
CA THR A 266 -7.32 6.41 7.06
C THR A 266 -7.30 7.17 5.74
N PRO A 267 -6.13 7.52 5.19
CA PRO A 267 -6.08 8.16 3.89
C PRO A 267 -6.50 7.17 2.80
N MET A 268 -7.09 7.70 1.74
CA MET A 268 -7.36 6.93 0.53
C MET A 268 -6.06 6.74 -0.29
N PRO A 269 -6.02 5.78 -1.23
CA PRO A 269 -4.80 5.46 -1.97
C PRO A 269 -4.13 6.67 -2.63
N PHE A 270 -2.79 6.69 -2.59
CA PHE A 270 -1.92 7.63 -3.31
C PHE A 270 -1.98 9.11 -2.90
N ASN A 271 -2.66 9.45 -1.80
CA ASN A 271 -2.79 10.84 -1.37
C ASN A 271 -3.00 10.96 0.15
N THR A 272 -2.87 12.18 0.67
CA THR A 272 -3.12 12.52 2.09
C THR A 272 -4.23 13.56 2.25
N VAL A 273 -5.08 13.71 1.23
CA VAL A 273 -6.11 14.75 1.14
C VAL A 273 -7.51 14.18 1.30
N LEU A 274 -7.80 13.05 0.65
CA LEU A 274 -9.06 12.31 0.75
C LEU A 274 -8.91 11.18 1.76
N TRP A 275 -9.86 11.09 2.68
CA TRP A 275 -9.84 10.16 3.80
C TRP A 275 -11.13 9.36 3.89
N LYS A 276 -11.00 8.14 4.41
CA LYS A 276 -12.11 7.27 4.78
C LYS A 276 -12.16 7.15 6.30
N GLY A 277 -13.30 7.53 6.88
CA GLY A 277 -13.69 7.17 8.23
C GLY A 277 -14.46 5.85 8.24
N ILE A 278 -14.18 5.02 9.23
CA ILE A 278 -14.91 3.79 9.54
C ILE A 278 -15.39 3.93 10.97
N ALA A 279 -16.70 4.09 11.14
CA ALA A 279 -17.34 4.12 12.44
C ALA A 279 -17.98 2.77 12.74
N ILE A 280 -17.75 2.21 13.92
CA ILE A 280 -18.47 1.05 14.44
C ILE A 280 -19.58 1.55 15.35
N ASP A 281 -20.79 1.05 15.14
CA ASP A 281 -21.98 1.37 15.93
C ASP A 281 -22.82 0.09 16.07
N GLY A 282 -22.59 -0.66 17.15
CA GLY A 282 -23.16 -1.99 17.35
C GLY A 282 -22.88 -2.98 16.20
N ASP A 283 -23.96 -3.58 15.67
CA ASP A 283 -23.93 -4.53 14.53
C ASP A 283 -23.97 -3.83 13.16
N ARG A 284 -23.67 -2.53 13.12
CA ARG A 284 -23.41 -1.80 11.86
C ARG A 284 -22.06 -1.12 11.88
N TYR A 285 -21.57 -0.84 10.69
CA TYR A 285 -20.44 0.06 10.48
C TYR A 285 -20.82 1.11 9.43
N VAL A 286 -20.21 2.28 9.50
CA VAL A 286 -20.47 3.38 8.59
C VAL A 286 -19.16 3.82 7.97
N ASN A 287 -19.08 3.77 6.64
CA ASN A 287 -18.00 4.39 5.89
C ASN A 287 -18.36 5.85 5.61
N VAL A 288 -17.44 6.76 5.89
CA VAL A 288 -17.57 8.18 5.57
C VAL A 288 -16.38 8.58 4.71
N TYR A 289 -16.62 9.15 3.54
CA TYR A 289 -15.55 9.67 2.69
C TYR A 289 -15.54 11.19 2.75
N SER A 290 -14.40 11.76 3.15
CA SER A 290 -14.24 13.21 3.20
C SER A 290 -12.83 13.66 2.87
N SER A 291 -12.74 14.76 2.14
CA SER A 291 -11.53 15.49 1.80
C SER A 291 -11.24 16.58 2.84
N LEU A 292 -9.96 16.89 3.03
CA LEU A 292 -9.53 18.11 3.72
C LEU A 292 -10.12 19.38 3.07
N LEU A 293 -10.49 19.30 1.79
CA LEU A 293 -11.05 20.40 1.01
C LEU A 293 -12.58 20.54 1.14
N ASP A 294 -13.28 19.52 1.63
CA ASP A 294 -14.76 19.57 1.74
C ASP A 294 -15.19 20.56 2.84
N GLY A 295 -16.45 21.00 2.77
CA GLY A 295 -17.13 21.66 3.88
C GLY A 295 -17.32 20.79 5.13
N PRO A 296 -17.96 21.34 6.20
CA PRO A 296 -18.17 20.67 7.48
C PRO A 296 -19.35 19.68 7.50
N GLU A 297 -19.93 19.38 6.34
CA GLU A 297 -21.01 18.40 6.17
C GLU A 297 -20.52 17.32 5.21
N ALA A 298 -20.64 16.05 5.58
CA ALA A 298 -20.33 14.97 4.65
C ALA A 298 -21.58 14.55 3.89
N ARG A 299 -21.38 14.35 2.59
CA ARG A 299 -22.42 13.91 1.66
C ARG A 299 -22.26 12.43 1.26
N ASP A 300 -21.12 11.83 1.59
CA ASP A 300 -20.72 10.51 1.11
C ASP A 300 -20.57 9.53 2.29
N ILE A 301 -21.71 9.02 2.75
CA ILE A 301 -21.85 8.22 3.97
C ILE A 301 -22.63 6.95 3.66
N HIS A 302 -22.04 5.81 4.00
CA HIS A 302 -22.55 4.49 3.63
C HIS A 302 -22.64 3.57 4.85
N PRO A 303 -23.84 3.36 5.40
CA PRO A 303 -24.07 2.42 6.48
C PRO A 303 -24.18 0.99 5.98
N HIS A 304 -23.61 0.04 6.73
CA HIS A 304 -23.50 -1.36 6.36
C HIS A 304 -23.69 -2.27 7.58
N ALA A 305 -24.29 -3.44 7.39
CA ALA A 305 -24.43 -4.44 8.45
C ALA A 305 -23.11 -5.19 8.69
N ARG A 306 -22.79 -5.49 9.96
CA ARG A 306 -21.66 -6.33 10.35
C ARG A 306 -22.03 -7.81 10.47
N GLN A 307 -23.32 -8.12 10.61
CA GLN A 307 -23.84 -9.49 10.64
C GLN A 307 -23.19 -10.35 11.73
N LEU A 308 -23.00 -9.78 12.93
CA LEU A 308 -22.28 -10.43 14.05
C LEU A 308 -22.88 -11.78 14.45
N SER A 309 -24.19 -11.96 14.30
CA SER A 309 -24.89 -13.22 14.58
C SER A 309 -24.43 -14.40 13.72
N LEU A 310 -23.79 -14.16 12.57
CA LEU A 310 -23.17 -15.24 11.79
C LEU A 310 -21.97 -15.85 12.51
N GLY A 311 -21.27 -15.08 13.34
CA GLY A 311 -20.18 -15.59 14.17
C GLY A 311 -20.65 -16.64 15.17
N ASP A 312 -21.85 -16.47 15.74
CA ASP A 312 -22.44 -17.39 16.73
C ASP A 312 -22.80 -18.76 16.13
N SER A 313 -22.91 -18.84 14.79
CA SER A 313 -23.22 -20.08 14.06
C SER A 313 -21.98 -20.91 13.69
N LEU A 314 -20.77 -20.40 13.96
CA LEU A 314 -19.53 -21.07 13.60
C LEU A 314 -19.23 -22.24 14.54
N PRO A 315 -18.83 -23.41 14.02
CA PRO A 315 -18.38 -24.53 14.85
C PRO A 315 -17.12 -24.23 15.65
N ASP A 316 -16.19 -23.46 15.07
CA ASP A 316 -14.98 -22.96 15.74
C ASP A 316 -14.87 -21.43 15.58
N PRO A 317 -15.00 -20.66 16.68
CA PRO A 317 -14.89 -19.21 16.62
C PRO A 317 -13.45 -18.70 16.55
N ALA A 318 -12.44 -19.53 16.85
CA ALA A 318 -11.06 -19.07 17.05
C ALA A 318 -10.46 -18.31 15.84
N PRO A 319 -10.66 -18.74 14.58
CA PRO A 319 -10.15 -17.99 13.43
C PRO A 319 -10.84 -16.62 13.28
N ALA A 320 -12.13 -16.55 13.57
CA ALA A 320 -12.89 -15.30 13.51
C ALA A 320 -12.46 -14.32 14.63
N GLU A 321 -12.25 -14.84 15.83
CA GLU A 321 -11.73 -14.07 16.96
C GLU A 321 -10.32 -13.54 16.72
N ALA A 322 -9.47 -14.30 16.01
CA ALA A 322 -8.14 -13.85 15.63
C ALA A 322 -8.22 -12.61 14.71
N VAL A 323 -9.10 -12.63 13.71
CA VAL A 323 -9.37 -11.48 12.83
C VAL A 323 -9.96 -10.31 13.63
N ALA A 324 -10.94 -10.56 14.51
CA ALA A 324 -11.56 -9.53 15.35
C ALA A 324 -10.54 -8.83 16.26
N ARG A 325 -9.64 -9.60 16.88
CA ARG A 325 -8.58 -9.09 17.76
C ARG A 325 -7.53 -8.29 16.99
N PHE A 326 -7.03 -8.85 15.88
CA PHE A 326 -6.02 -8.19 15.06
C PHE A 326 -6.55 -6.89 14.43
N SER A 327 -7.80 -6.91 13.96
CA SER A 327 -8.50 -5.73 13.43
C SER A 327 -8.99 -4.75 14.50
N LYS A 328 -8.77 -5.03 15.79
CA LYS A 328 -9.22 -4.20 16.92
C LYS A 328 -10.74 -3.96 16.94
N GLY A 329 -11.49 -4.92 16.40
CA GLY A 329 -12.96 -4.87 16.29
C GLY A 329 -13.48 -4.26 14.98
N PHE A 330 -12.62 -3.87 14.04
CA PHE A 330 -13.02 -3.42 12.70
C PHE A 330 -13.19 -4.60 11.76
N TYR A 331 -14.20 -5.43 12.02
CA TYR A 331 -14.54 -6.59 11.19
C TYR A 331 -16.05 -6.72 10.96
N ALA A 332 -16.40 -7.40 9.89
CA ALA A 332 -17.78 -7.79 9.56
C ALA A 332 -17.80 -9.22 9.02
N TYR A 333 -18.92 -9.91 9.25
CA TYR A 333 -19.26 -11.14 8.58
C TYR A 333 -20.14 -10.86 7.35
N GLY A 334 -20.28 -11.88 6.53
CA GLY A 334 -21.34 -11.94 5.53
C GLY A 334 -21.19 -13.20 4.68
N PHE A 335 -22.17 -13.42 3.81
CA PHE A 335 -22.12 -14.51 2.87
C PHE A 335 -21.26 -14.17 1.64
N GLY A 336 -20.77 -15.21 0.98
CA GLY A 336 -20.14 -15.17 -0.35
C GLY A 336 -20.02 -16.59 -0.91
N LYS A 337 -19.36 -16.77 -2.04
CA LYS A 337 -19.07 -18.08 -2.64
C LYS A 337 -17.61 -18.15 -3.05
N VAL A 338 -16.89 -19.16 -2.57
CA VAL A 338 -15.54 -19.45 -3.01
C VAL A 338 -15.58 -20.57 -4.04
N GLY A 339 -15.37 -20.22 -5.32
CA GLY A 339 -15.42 -21.13 -6.46
C GLY A 339 -16.84 -21.43 -6.98
N ASN A 340 -16.95 -22.31 -7.99
CA ASN A 340 -18.23 -22.68 -8.62
C ASN A 340 -18.92 -23.82 -7.86
N ARG A 341 -19.41 -23.56 -6.65
CA ARG A 341 -20.17 -24.55 -5.85
C ARG A 341 -21.62 -24.12 -5.63
N GLU A 342 -22.53 -25.08 -5.75
CA GLU A 342 -23.96 -24.93 -5.43
C GLU A 342 -24.19 -24.94 -3.90
N GLY A 343 -24.96 -23.97 -3.39
CA GLY A 343 -25.30 -23.83 -1.96
C GLY A 343 -25.69 -22.40 -1.55
N ASP A 344 -26.06 -22.24 -0.28
CA ASP A 344 -26.55 -20.99 0.35
C ASP A 344 -25.43 -19.95 0.55
N GLY A 345 -24.17 -20.36 0.42
CA GLY A 345 -22.97 -19.51 0.49
C GLY A 345 -22.01 -19.91 1.61
N ASP A 346 -20.76 -19.50 1.46
CA ASP A 346 -19.73 -19.56 2.49
C ASP A 346 -19.91 -18.40 3.50
N ILE A 347 -19.64 -18.68 4.77
CA ILE A 347 -19.54 -17.65 5.80
C ILE A 347 -18.14 -17.04 5.72
N LEU A 348 -18.09 -15.73 5.53
CA LEU A 348 -16.86 -14.96 5.37
C LEU A 348 -16.66 -14.01 6.54
N VAL A 349 -15.41 -13.75 6.90
CA VAL A 349 -15.01 -12.64 7.78
C VAL A 349 -14.11 -11.67 7.03
N ARG A 350 -14.31 -10.37 7.25
CA ARG A 350 -13.62 -9.28 6.54
C ARG A 350 -13.00 -8.32 7.54
N ASP A 351 -11.75 -7.94 7.32
CA ASP A 351 -11.13 -6.80 8.00
C ASP A 351 -11.54 -5.50 7.26
N LEU A 352 -12.25 -4.61 7.96
CA LEU A 352 -12.84 -3.39 7.39
C LEU A 352 -11.79 -2.29 7.15
N ARG A 353 -10.59 -2.42 7.71
CA ARG A 353 -9.57 -1.37 7.69
C ARG A 353 -8.98 -1.18 6.29
N MET A 354 -8.87 -2.25 5.50
CA MET A 354 -8.15 -2.26 4.23
C MET A 354 -9.04 -2.66 3.06
N GLY A 355 -9.27 -1.71 2.15
CA GLY A 355 -10.26 -1.82 1.07
C GLY A 355 -11.46 -0.93 1.35
N ALA A 356 -12.56 -1.19 0.66
CA ALA A 356 -13.78 -0.43 0.79
C ALA A 356 -14.97 -1.30 0.39
N THR A 357 -16.14 -1.11 0.99
CA THR A 357 -17.31 -1.96 0.72
C THR A 357 -17.65 -1.98 -0.77
N PRO A 358 -17.97 -3.15 -1.36
CA PRO A 358 -18.01 -4.50 -0.77
C PRO A 358 -16.66 -5.24 -0.74
N ASN A 359 -15.59 -4.66 -1.28
CA ASN A 359 -14.32 -5.33 -1.58
C ASN A 359 -13.19 -4.99 -0.59
N TYR A 360 -12.97 -5.90 0.36
CA TYR A 360 -11.89 -5.82 1.35
C TYR A 360 -10.70 -6.71 0.98
N VAL A 361 -9.49 -6.21 1.24
CA VAL A 361 -8.22 -6.90 0.91
C VAL A 361 -8.10 -8.21 1.67
N PHE A 362 -8.56 -8.22 2.93
CA PHE A 362 -8.51 -9.37 3.81
C PHE A 362 -9.94 -9.84 4.08
N THR A 363 -10.39 -10.70 3.19
CA THR A 363 -11.65 -11.45 3.32
C THR A 363 -11.30 -12.93 3.39
N PHE A 364 -11.75 -13.64 4.42
CA PHE A 364 -11.44 -15.04 4.64
C PHE A 364 -12.71 -15.88 4.70
N LYS A 365 -12.68 -17.05 4.10
CA LYS A 365 -13.71 -18.09 4.29
C LYS A 365 -13.50 -18.77 5.64
N LEU A 366 -14.56 -18.87 6.44
CA LEU A 366 -14.54 -19.53 7.74
C LEU A 366 -15.29 -20.86 7.71
N ALA A 367 -16.45 -20.90 7.07
CA ALA A 367 -17.31 -22.08 7.05
C ALA A 367 -18.13 -22.17 5.77
N GLU A 368 -18.63 -23.37 5.48
CA GLU A 368 -19.58 -23.64 4.42
C GLU A 368 -20.98 -23.75 5.02
N SER A 369 -21.96 -23.04 4.45
CA SER A 369 -23.37 -23.19 4.79
C SER A 369 -24.10 -23.94 3.68
N LYS A 370 -24.69 -25.10 4.00
CA LYS A 370 -25.49 -25.89 3.04
C LYS A 370 -26.74 -26.44 3.71
N GLY A 371 -27.91 -25.97 3.27
CA GLY A 371 -29.20 -26.46 3.80
C GLY A 371 -29.37 -26.16 5.29
N GLY A 372 -28.84 -25.02 5.75
CA GLY A 372 -28.87 -24.61 7.16
C GLY A 372 -27.81 -25.25 8.07
N ALA A 373 -27.06 -26.25 7.58
CA ALA A 373 -25.92 -26.81 8.33
C ALA A 373 -24.64 -26.03 8.04
N VAL A 374 -23.95 -25.58 9.10
CA VAL A 374 -22.66 -24.89 9.03
C VAL A 374 -21.53 -25.87 9.31
N ARG A 375 -20.56 -25.98 8.40
CA ARG A 375 -19.37 -26.82 8.56
C ARG A 375 -18.11 -25.99 8.49
N GLN A 376 -17.22 -26.18 9.45
CA GLN A 376 -15.93 -25.48 9.51
C GLN A 376 -15.10 -25.75 8.25
N ALA A 377 -14.52 -24.70 7.69
CA ALA A 377 -13.56 -24.79 6.60
C ALA A 377 -12.17 -24.38 7.11
N VAL A 378 -11.13 -24.84 6.41
CA VAL A 378 -9.78 -24.28 6.59
C VAL A 378 -9.81 -22.84 6.07
N PRO A 379 -9.33 -21.85 6.84
CA PRO A 379 -9.36 -20.46 6.40
C PRO A 379 -8.58 -20.23 5.09
N VAL A 380 -9.27 -19.71 4.08
CA VAL A 380 -8.69 -19.31 2.81
C VAL A 380 -8.99 -17.84 2.55
N LYS A 381 -7.97 -17.08 2.15
CA LYS A 381 -8.12 -15.69 1.72
C LYS A 381 -8.74 -15.64 0.34
N LEU A 382 -9.81 -14.84 0.19
CA LEU A 382 -10.46 -14.61 -1.10
C LEU A 382 -9.64 -13.64 -1.95
N LYS A 383 -9.69 -13.83 -3.28
CA LYS A 383 -9.12 -12.87 -4.22
C LYS A 383 -9.91 -11.57 -4.16
N ARG A 384 -9.19 -10.45 -4.05
CA ARG A 384 -9.80 -9.13 -4.09
C ARG A 384 -10.29 -8.82 -5.50
N ILE A 385 -11.52 -8.33 -5.59
CA ILE A 385 -12.05 -7.72 -6.82
C ILE A 385 -11.71 -6.23 -6.77
N VAL A 386 -11.08 -5.73 -7.84
CA VAL A 386 -10.86 -4.29 -8.02
C VAL A 386 -12.08 -3.74 -8.76
N GLU A 387 -12.70 -2.72 -8.19
CA GLU A 387 -13.84 -2.05 -8.81
C GLU A 387 -13.40 -1.22 -10.01
N ASP A 388 -14.12 -1.39 -11.12
CA ASP A 388 -13.97 -0.52 -12.29
C ASP A 388 -14.32 0.92 -11.91
N GLY A 389 -13.49 1.88 -12.37
CA GLY A 389 -13.70 3.30 -12.09
C GLY A 389 -13.32 3.76 -10.68
N ALA A 390 -12.87 2.88 -9.78
CA ALA A 390 -12.50 3.28 -8.41
C ALA A 390 -11.39 4.34 -8.36
N LEU A 391 -10.40 4.26 -9.26
CA LEU A 391 -9.33 5.26 -9.38
C LEU A 391 -9.84 6.59 -9.92
N GLU A 392 -10.79 6.57 -10.85
CA GLU A 392 -11.40 7.79 -11.40
C GLU A 392 -12.22 8.50 -10.33
N TRP A 393 -13.07 7.75 -9.62
CA TRP A 393 -13.84 8.28 -8.49
C TRP A 393 -12.91 8.86 -7.42
N LEU A 394 -11.81 8.17 -7.06
CA LEU A 394 -10.83 8.67 -6.09
C LEU A 394 -10.32 10.07 -6.48
N TRP A 395 -9.94 10.27 -7.74
CA TRP A 395 -9.43 11.56 -8.22
C TRP A 395 -10.50 12.65 -8.23
N VAL A 396 -11.73 12.34 -8.67
CA VAL A 396 -12.83 13.30 -8.68
C VAL A 396 -13.21 13.68 -7.25
N ARG A 397 -13.38 12.70 -6.37
CA ARG A 397 -13.81 12.89 -4.97
C ARG A 397 -12.86 13.76 -4.16
N VAL A 398 -11.56 13.80 -4.48
CA VAL A 398 -10.60 14.70 -3.81
C VAL A 398 -11.05 16.17 -3.91
N PHE A 399 -11.60 16.57 -5.06
CA PHE A 399 -11.93 17.96 -5.38
C PHE A 399 -13.43 18.27 -5.43
N ASP A 400 -14.26 17.26 -5.67
CA ASP A 400 -15.72 17.39 -5.74
C ASP A 400 -16.38 16.71 -4.53
N GLU A 401 -16.88 17.52 -3.60
CA GLU A 401 -17.63 17.08 -2.42
C GLU A 401 -18.93 16.33 -2.79
N GLY A 402 -19.51 16.62 -3.95
CA GLY A 402 -20.75 15.99 -4.42
C GLY A 402 -20.57 14.62 -5.07
N ALA A 403 -19.34 14.21 -5.36
CA ALA A 403 -19.04 12.96 -6.04
C ALA A 403 -19.18 11.74 -5.11
N THR A 404 -20.39 11.23 -4.94
CA THR A 404 -20.64 10.04 -4.09
C THR A 404 -20.09 8.75 -4.70
N ARG A 405 -19.64 7.84 -3.84
CA ARG A 405 -19.15 6.53 -4.28
C ARG A 405 -20.33 5.64 -4.71
N SER A 406 -20.30 5.13 -5.94
CA SER A 406 -21.24 4.12 -6.41
C SER A 406 -20.87 2.75 -5.83
N GLU A 407 -21.55 2.32 -4.77
CA GLU A 407 -21.40 0.96 -4.21
C GLU A 407 -22.21 -0.10 -5.00
N THR A 408 -22.97 0.32 -6.02
CA THR A 408 -24.08 -0.43 -6.63
C THR A 408 -23.68 -1.49 -7.66
N SER A 409 -22.46 -1.53 -8.17
CA SER A 409 -22.12 -2.39 -9.31
C SER A 409 -21.39 -3.67 -8.93
N LEU A 410 -21.90 -4.50 -7.99
CA LEU A 410 -21.28 -5.80 -7.73
C LEU A 410 -22.16 -6.93 -7.13
N HIS A 411 -23.48 -6.75 -6.99
CA HIS A 411 -24.35 -7.94 -6.91
C HIS A 411 -24.28 -8.73 -8.24
N HIS A 412 -24.01 -8.03 -9.36
CA HIS A 412 -23.88 -8.64 -10.68
C HIS A 412 -22.49 -9.22 -11.01
N ALA A 413 -21.36 -8.64 -10.57
CA ALA A 413 -20.04 -9.19 -10.94
C ALA A 413 -19.61 -10.40 -10.10
N TYR A 414 -20.19 -10.59 -8.91
CA TYR A 414 -20.12 -11.89 -8.21
C TYR A 414 -20.90 -12.98 -8.97
N THR A 415 -21.92 -12.59 -9.73
CA THR A 415 -22.76 -13.46 -10.56
C THR A 415 -22.25 -13.57 -12.01
N ALA A 416 -21.38 -12.67 -12.47
CA ALA A 416 -20.85 -12.67 -13.84
C ALA A 416 -19.58 -13.52 -13.98
N GLN A 417 -18.75 -13.62 -12.93
CA GLN A 417 -17.64 -14.59 -12.91
C GLN A 417 -18.14 -16.04 -12.95
N THR A 418 -19.35 -16.31 -12.45
CA THR A 418 -19.99 -17.63 -12.53
C THR A 418 -20.55 -17.96 -13.91
N GLY A 419 -20.83 -16.96 -14.77
CA GLY A 419 -21.37 -17.20 -16.13
C GLY A 419 -20.32 -17.25 -17.25
N ALA A 420 -19.13 -16.67 -17.04
CA ALA A 420 -18.09 -16.63 -18.08
C ALA A 420 -17.30 -17.95 -18.19
N GLU A 421 -17.23 -18.75 -17.11
CA GLU A 421 -16.62 -20.09 -17.15
C GLU A 421 -17.56 -21.16 -17.74
N GLU A 422 -18.89 -20.96 -17.70
CA GLU A 422 -19.86 -21.86 -18.33
C GLU A 422 -19.80 -21.83 -19.87
N ASN A 423 -19.44 -20.70 -20.48
CA ASN A 423 -19.38 -20.59 -21.94
C ASN A 423 -18.07 -21.10 -22.55
N ASN A 424 -17.05 -21.42 -21.74
CA ASN A 424 -15.75 -21.92 -22.23
C ASN A 424 -15.50 -23.40 -21.89
N ALA A 425 -16.38 -24.05 -21.12
CA ALA A 425 -16.36 -25.49 -20.87
C ALA A 425 -17.36 -26.28 -21.76
N GLY A 426 -18.03 -25.58 -22.69
CA GLY A 426 -19.05 -26.12 -23.59
C GLY A 426 -18.72 -26.05 -25.09
N GLN A 427 -17.44 -25.94 -25.47
CA GLN A 427 -16.99 -26.11 -26.87
C GLN A 427 -15.76 -27.02 -26.97
#